data_AF-A0A932A001-F1
#
_entry.id   AF-A0A932A001-F1
#
_cell.length_a   1.000
_cell.length_b   1.000
_cell.length_c   1.000
_cell.angle_alpha   90.00
_cell.angle_beta   90.00
_cell.angle_gamma   90.00
#
_symmetry.space_group_name_H-M   'P 1'
#
loop_
_entity.id
_entity.type
_entity.pdbx_description
1 polymer ?
#
loop_
_entity_poly.entity_id
_entity_poly.type
_entity_poly.pdbx_seq_one_letter_code
_entity_poly.pdbx_strand_id
1 'polypeptide(L)'
;MTTERDFPIGQRIELPGHFPGPVVLESVRPIGAGFECRVRLPDGTPDEAILSQEEAGTVLGRASSQPAKLPTYDAENVRLLVESARIRLAYAHDRQFAVSLSGIRQESVSRNSVRVVRGSATELAAGNPCGTRL
;
A
#
# COMPACT_ATOMS: atom_id res chain seq x y z
N MET A 1 -22.42 -22.64 21.20
CA MET A 1 -21.27 -23.55 20.97
C MET A 1 -20.43 -22.93 19.88
N THR A 2 -19.39 -22.18 20.26
CA THR A 2 -18.52 -21.43 19.35
C THR A 2 -17.43 -22.40 18.90
N THR A 3 -17.58 -23.02 17.74
CA THR A 3 -16.51 -23.83 17.14
C THR A 3 -15.49 -22.88 16.54
N GLU A 4 -14.50 -22.52 17.36
CA GLU A 4 -13.27 -21.85 16.94
C GLU A 4 -12.46 -22.90 16.14
N ARG A 5 -12.81 -23.09 14.87
CA ARG A 5 -11.96 -23.82 13.92
C ARG A 5 -10.98 -22.81 13.35
N ASP A 6 -9.68 -23.08 13.49
CA ASP A 6 -8.63 -22.23 12.92
C ASP A 6 -8.61 -22.36 11.40
N PHE A 7 -9.33 -21.47 10.72
CA PHE A 7 -9.31 -21.37 9.27
C PHE A 7 -8.02 -20.70 8.77
N PRO A 8 -7.46 -21.15 7.63
CA PRO A 8 -6.24 -20.59 7.05
C PRO A 8 -6.52 -19.24 6.36
N ILE A 9 -6.88 -18.22 7.15
CA ILE A 9 -7.15 -16.86 6.65
C ILE A 9 -5.87 -16.28 6.03
N GLY A 10 -6.02 -15.62 4.88
CA GLY A 10 -4.95 -15.06 4.06
C GLY A 10 -4.20 -16.09 3.20
N GLN A 11 -4.59 -17.37 3.25
CA GLN A 11 -3.96 -18.41 2.43
C GLN A 11 -4.77 -18.69 1.17
N ARG A 12 -4.06 -19.19 0.16
CA ARG A 12 -4.67 -19.64 -1.08
C ARG A 12 -5.22 -21.05 -0.88
N ILE A 13 -6.50 -21.22 -1.14
CA ILE A 13 -7.23 -22.47 -0.96
C ILE A 13 -7.92 -22.87 -2.26
N GLU A 14 -8.08 -24.17 -2.44
CA GLU A 14 -8.89 -24.75 -3.52
C GLU A 14 -10.27 -25.10 -2.98
N LEU A 15 -11.31 -24.54 -3.59
CA LEU A 15 -12.70 -24.82 -3.29
C LEU A 15 -13.36 -25.45 -4.51
N PRO A 16 -13.10 -26.75 -4.78
CA PRO A 16 -13.66 -27.43 -5.93
C PRO A 16 -15.19 -27.36 -5.88
N GLY A 17 -15.82 -27.00 -7.01
CA GLY A 17 -17.26 -26.85 -7.11
C GLY A 17 -17.78 -25.43 -6.82
N HIS A 18 -17.03 -24.60 -6.08
CA HIS A 18 -17.38 -23.19 -5.87
C HIS A 18 -16.67 -22.27 -6.86
N PHE A 19 -15.37 -22.51 -7.07
CA PHE A 19 -14.54 -21.66 -7.93
C PHE A 19 -13.74 -22.51 -8.93
N PRO A 20 -13.50 -21.99 -10.14
CA PRO A 20 -12.77 -22.71 -11.20
C PRO A 20 -11.26 -22.82 -10.93
N GLY A 21 -10.74 -22.17 -9.89
CA GLY A 21 -9.33 -22.16 -9.55
C GLY A 21 -9.08 -21.73 -8.11
N PRO A 22 -7.80 -21.71 -7.68
CA PRO A 22 -7.43 -21.44 -6.30
C PRO A 22 -7.63 -19.96 -5.94
N VAL A 23 -8.36 -19.71 -4.85
CA VAL A 23 -8.78 -18.39 -4.34
C VAL A 23 -8.15 -18.10 -2.98
N VAL A 24 -8.06 -16.83 -2.56
CA VAL A 24 -7.51 -16.46 -1.25
C VAL A 24 -8.63 -16.35 -0.23
N LEU A 25 -8.53 -17.04 0.90
CA LEU A 25 -9.53 -16.96 1.97
C LEU A 25 -9.34 -15.69 2.80
N GLU A 26 -10.33 -14.82 2.92
CA GLU A 26 -10.21 -13.54 3.66
C GLU A 26 -10.89 -13.55 5.03
N SER A 27 -12.06 -14.17 5.13
CA SER A 27 -12.77 -14.29 6.39
C SER A 27 -13.71 -15.47 6.36
N VAL A 28 -13.93 -16.07 7.52
CA VAL A 28 -14.92 -17.14 7.69
C VAL A 28 -15.89 -16.76 8.79
N ARG A 29 -17.18 -16.89 8.51
CA ARG A 29 -18.28 -16.68 9.45
C ARG A 29 -19.07 -17.98 9.58
N PRO A 30 -19.32 -18.48 10.80
CA PRO A 30 -20.24 -19.61 10.98
C PRO A 30 -21.69 -19.17 10.70
N ILE A 31 -22.42 -19.97 9.92
CA ILE A 31 -23.84 -19.75 9.62
C ILE A 31 -24.58 -21.08 9.76
N GLY A 32 -25.48 -21.16 10.74
CA GLY A 32 -26.26 -22.38 10.99
C GLY A 32 -25.38 -23.62 11.17
N ALA A 33 -25.48 -24.58 10.25
CA ALA A 33 -24.70 -25.81 10.23
C ALA A 33 -23.46 -25.77 9.30
N GLY A 34 -23.17 -24.61 8.70
CA GLY A 34 -22.07 -24.41 7.75
C GLY A 34 -21.27 -23.13 8.02
N PHE A 35 -20.50 -22.70 7.03
CA PHE A 35 -19.58 -21.58 7.09
C PHE A 35 -19.69 -20.72 5.83
N GLU A 36 -19.87 -19.43 6.00
CA GLU A 36 -19.72 -18.44 4.93
C GLU A 36 -18.26 -18.01 4.87
N CYS A 37 -17.64 -18.27 3.72
CA CYS A 37 -16.27 -17.92 3.43
C CYS A 37 -16.26 -16.76 2.45
N ARG A 38 -15.67 -15.65 2.86
CA ARG A 38 -15.32 -14.56 1.95
C ARG A 38 -13.97 -14.88 1.34
N VAL A 39 -13.90 -14.89 0.02
CA VAL A 39 -12.68 -15.17 -0.73
C VAL A 39 -12.36 -14.03 -1.68
N ARG A 40 -11.10 -13.97 -2.11
CA ARG A 40 -10.65 -13.09 -3.19
C ARG A 40 -10.22 -13.92 -4.38
N LEU A 41 -10.82 -13.63 -5.53
CA LEU A 41 -10.46 -14.26 -6.79
C LEU A 41 -9.09 -13.77 -7.29
N PRO A 42 -8.47 -14.47 -8.26
CA PRO A 42 -7.17 -14.07 -8.84
C PRO A 42 -7.18 -12.69 -9.51
N ASP A 43 -8.34 -12.21 -9.93
CA ASP A 43 -8.56 -10.87 -10.49
C ASP A 43 -8.65 -9.77 -9.41
N GLY A 44 -8.67 -10.16 -8.13
CA GLY A 44 -8.79 -9.26 -6.98
C GLY A 44 -10.24 -8.99 -6.55
N THR A 45 -11.24 -9.53 -7.25
CA THR A 45 -12.65 -9.36 -6.93
C THR A 45 -13.00 -10.17 -5.66
N PRO A 46 -13.68 -9.57 -4.66
CA PRO A 46 -14.17 -10.31 -3.51
C PRO A 46 -15.46 -11.08 -3.87
N ASP A 47 -15.58 -12.31 -3.37
CA ASP A 47 -16.75 -13.17 -3.57
C ASP A 47 -17.02 -14.01 -2.32
N GLU A 48 -18.21 -14.63 -2.25
CA GLU A 48 -18.72 -15.34 -1.08
C GLU A 48 -19.13 -16.77 -1.43
N ALA A 49 -18.75 -17.73 -0.59
CA ALA A 49 -19.11 -19.14 -0.75
C ALA A 49 -19.58 -19.74 0.58
N ILE A 50 -20.66 -20.53 0.52
CA ILE A 50 -21.18 -21.28 1.66
C ILE A 50 -20.62 -22.69 1.62
N LEU A 51 -19.88 -23.07 2.66
CA LEU A 51 -19.32 -24.39 2.86
C LEU A 51 -20.12 -25.15 3.92
N SER A 52 -20.38 -26.43 3.66
CA SER A 52 -20.81 -27.38 4.69
C SER A 52 -19.68 -27.70 5.68
N GLN A 53 -20.01 -28.35 6.80
CA GLN A 53 -19.02 -28.78 7.79
C GLN A 53 -17.99 -29.78 7.25
N GLU A 54 -18.40 -30.61 6.30
CA GLU A 54 -17.59 -31.65 5.65
C GLU A 54 -16.59 -31.01 4.67
N GLU A 55 -17.08 -30.08 3.85
CA GLU A 55 -16.26 -29.30 2.92
C GLU A 55 -15.24 -28.44 3.67
N ALA A 56 -15.66 -27.76 4.74
CA ALA A 56 -14.76 -26.98 5.58
C ALA A 56 -13.62 -27.83 6.16
N GLY A 57 -13.91 -29.07 6.59
CA GLY A 57 -12.89 -30.01 7.08
C GLY A 57 -11.86 -30.38 6.01
N THR A 58 -12.31 -30.55 4.77
CA THR A 58 -11.43 -30.87 3.63
C THR A 58 -10.52 -29.69 3.28
N VAL A 59 -11.03 -28.46 3.35
CA VAL A 59 -10.26 -27.23 3.08
C VAL A 59 -9.19 -26.99 4.14
N LEU A 60 -9.52 -27.20 5.42
CA LEU A 60 -8.58 -27.12 6.54
C LEU A 60 -7.41 -28.11 6.39
N GLY A 61 -7.70 -29.35 5.99
CA GLY A 61 -6.68 -30.38 5.78
C GLY A 61 -5.82 -30.20 4.52
N ARG A 62 -6.29 -29.41 3.56
CA ARG A 62 -5.64 -29.20 2.25
C ARG A 62 -5.00 -27.83 2.08
N ALA A 63 -5.00 -26.95 3.09
CA ALA A 63 -4.37 -25.63 3.03
C ALA A 63 -2.90 -25.78 2.58
N SER A 64 -2.70 -25.68 1.26
CA SER A 64 -1.51 -26.15 0.59
C SER A 64 -0.60 -24.97 0.39
N SER A 65 0.62 -25.14 0.90
CA SER A 65 1.73 -24.20 0.81
C SER A 65 1.41 -22.82 1.36
N GLN A 66 1.89 -22.56 2.59
CA GLN A 66 2.07 -21.21 3.10
C GLN A 66 2.53 -20.30 1.96
N PRO A 67 1.86 -19.16 1.70
CA PRO A 67 2.42 -18.19 0.77
C PRO A 67 3.80 -17.86 1.31
N ALA A 68 4.83 -18.16 0.52
CA ALA A 68 6.21 -17.88 0.89
C ALA A 68 6.23 -16.44 1.41
N LYS A 69 6.67 -16.26 2.66
CA LYS A 69 6.71 -14.97 3.34
C LYS A 69 7.28 -13.97 2.36
N LEU A 70 6.41 -13.10 1.81
CA LEU A 70 6.87 -12.14 0.82
C LEU A 70 7.94 -11.29 1.50
N PRO A 71 9.07 -11.02 0.82
CA PRO A 71 10.10 -10.19 1.41
C PRO A 71 9.46 -8.85 1.77
N THR A 72 9.49 -8.52 3.06
CA THR A 72 9.05 -7.22 3.52
C THR A 72 10.04 -6.19 3.00
N TYR A 73 9.56 -5.29 2.15
CA TYR A 73 10.37 -4.17 1.68
C TYR A 73 10.46 -3.09 2.74
N ASP A 74 11.59 -2.38 2.76
CA ASP A 74 11.78 -1.25 3.66
C ASP A 74 10.71 -0.17 3.39
N ALA A 75 10.00 0.21 4.44
CA ALA A 75 8.86 1.12 4.35
C ALA A 75 9.28 2.51 3.85
N GLU A 76 10.49 2.97 4.21
CA GLU A 76 11.00 4.27 3.77
C GLU A 76 11.30 4.29 2.27
N ASN A 77 11.89 3.22 1.74
CA ASN A 77 12.10 3.07 0.30
C ASN A 77 10.77 3.03 -0.48
N VAL A 78 9.76 2.32 0.03
CA VAL A 78 8.42 2.30 -0.59
C VAL A 78 7.77 3.68 -0.53
N ARG A 79 7.87 4.37 0.61
CA ARG A 79 7.37 5.75 0.78
C ARG A 79 8.02 6.71 -0.22
N LEU A 80 9.34 6.66 -0.36
CA LEU A 80 10.10 7.48 -1.29
C LEU A 80 9.73 7.18 -2.75
N LEU A 81 9.56 5.90 -3.10
CA LEU A 81 9.11 5.48 -4.42
C LEU A 81 7.74 6.08 -4.77
N VAL A 82 6.76 5.91 -3.88
CA VAL A 82 5.40 6.44 -4.06
C VAL A 82 5.41 7.97 -4.16
N GLU A 83 6.13 8.65 -3.27
CA GLU A 83 6.17 10.11 -3.26
C GLU A 83 6.87 10.69 -4.50
N SER A 84 7.96 10.07 -4.96
CA SER A 84 8.64 10.48 -6.19
C SER A 84 7.76 10.28 -7.43
N ALA A 85 6.94 9.23 -7.47
CA ALA A 85 5.96 9.01 -8.53
C ALA A 85 4.85 10.07 -8.48
N ARG A 86 4.34 10.38 -7.28
CA ARG A 86 3.33 11.42 -7.07
C ARG A 86 3.80 12.78 -7.57
N ILE A 87 5.02 13.18 -7.20
CA ILE A 87 5.62 14.45 -7.64
C ILE A 87 5.83 14.48 -9.16
N ARG A 88 6.33 13.38 -9.76
CA ARG A 88 6.52 13.29 -11.22
C ARG A 88 5.20 13.42 -11.97
N LEU A 89 4.16 12.74 -11.51
CA LEU A 89 2.84 12.80 -12.13
C LEU A 89 2.22 14.19 -11.99
N ALA A 90 2.31 14.79 -10.79
CA ALA A 90 1.83 16.14 -10.55
C ALA A 90 2.56 17.16 -11.44
N TYR A 91 3.89 17.09 -11.55
CA TYR A 91 4.64 17.96 -12.46
C TYR A 91 4.22 17.81 -13.93
N ALA A 92 3.90 16.60 -14.38
CA ALA A 92 3.50 16.35 -15.76
C ALA A 92 2.06 16.84 -16.08
N HIS A 93 1.16 16.80 -15.11
CA HIS A 93 -0.27 16.94 -15.36
C HIS A 93 -0.94 18.12 -14.64
N ASP A 94 -0.34 18.69 -13.61
CA ASP A 94 -0.86 19.83 -12.87
C ASP A 94 -0.15 21.13 -13.30
N ARG A 95 -0.88 21.98 -14.02
CA ARG A 95 -0.39 23.27 -14.54
C ARG A 95 -0.07 24.28 -13.44
N GLN A 96 -0.62 24.10 -12.24
CA GLN A 96 -0.39 24.96 -11.08
C GLN A 96 0.62 24.35 -10.11
N PHE A 97 1.24 23.22 -10.48
CA PHE A 97 2.23 22.56 -9.65
C PHE A 97 3.50 23.40 -9.53
N ALA A 98 3.59 24.18 -8.46
CA ALA A 98 4.71 25.05 -8.17
C ALA A 98 5.57 24.45 -7.04
N VAL A 99 6.66 23.78 -7.42
CA VAL A 99 7.74 23.41 -6.49
C VAL A 99 9.05 24.06 -6.95
N SER A 100 9.67 24.86 -6.08
CA SER A 100 10.93 25.52 -6.41
C SER A 100 12.09 24.52 -6.33
N LEU A 101 12.65 24.15 -7.48
CA LEU A 101 13.87 23.31 -7.56
C LEU A 101 15.11 24.01 -6.95
N SER A 102 15.01 25.30 -6.63
CA SER A 102 16.11 26.10 -6.07
C SER A 102 16.49 25.74 -4.62
N GLY A 103 15.69 24.94 -3.91
CA GLY A 103 15.94 24.56 -2.51
C GLY A 103 16.45 23.13 -2.31
N ILE A 104 16.39 22.28 -3.34
CA ILE A 104 16.83 20.89 -3.26
C ILE A 104 18.27 20.79 -3.76
N ARG A 105 19.23 20.88 -2.84
CA ARG A 105 20.59 20.44 -3.14
C ARG A 105 20.56 18.92 -3.27
N GLN A 106 21.01 18.40 -4.41
CA GLN A 106 21.37 16.99 -4.51
C GLN A 106 22.59 16.76 -3.63
N GLU A 107 22.37 16.63 -2.33
CA GLU A 107 23.41 16.18 -1.42
C GLU A 107 23.62 14.70 -1.71
N SER A 108 24.73 14.40 -2.38
CA SER A 108 25.33 13.07 -2.36
C SER A 108 25.47 12.68 -0.89
N VAL A 109 24.75 11.64 -0.49
CA VAL A 109 24.72 11.15 0.90
C VAL A 109 26.12 10.66 1.28
N SER A 110 26.93 11.56 1.83
CA SER A 110 28.05 11.20 2.69
C SER A 110 27.55 11.27 4.12
N ARG A 111 27.65 10.15 4.83
CA ARG A 111 27.24 10.00 6.22
C ARG A 111 27.82 11.14 7.06
N ASN A 112 26.92 11.84 7.75
CA ASN A 112 27.06 12.41 9.08
C ASN A 112 26.74 13.92 9.18
N SER A 113 25.78 14.22 10.08
CA SER A 113 25.37 15.54 10.61
C SER A 113 24.53 16.48 9.73
N VAL A 114 23.21 16.48 9.96
CA VAL A 114 22.33 17.60 9.58
C VAL A 114 22.41 18.66 10.67
N ARG A 115 22.88 19.87 10.34
CA ARG A 115 22.87 21.03 11.24
C ARG A 115 21.79 22.01 10.77
N VAL A 116 20.82 22.29 11.64
CA VAL A 116 19.73 23.25 11.36
C VAL A 116 20.28 24.67 11.48
N VAL A 117 20.40 25.38 10.37
CA VAL A 117 20.66 26.84 10.37
C VAL A 117 19.31 27.55 10.38
N ARG A 118 18.96 28.18 11.51
CA ARG A 118 17.80 29.08 11.60
C ARG A 118 18.16 30.40 10.91
N GLY A 119 17.53 30.69 9.78
CA GLY A 119 17.57 32.01 9.14
C GLY A 119 16.59 32.96 9.81
N SER A 120 17.09 34.06 10.36
CA SER A 120 16.31 35.19 10.87
C SER A 120 15.83 36.06 9.71
N ALA A 121 14.52 36.28 9.62
CA ALA A 121 13.89 37.18 8.66
C ALA A 121 14.22 38.64 9.01
N THR A 122 14.79 39.39 8.08
CA THR A 122 14.60 40.85 8.00
C THR A 122 14.42 41.20 6.53
N GLU A 123 13.21 41.64 6.21
CA GLU A 123 12.72 41.93 4.87
C GLU A 123 12.52 43.45 4.72
N LEU A 124 12.62 43.92 3.47
CA LEU A 124 12.00 45.13 2.87
C LEU A 124 12.50 46.54 3.20
N ALA A 125 13.01 47.21 2.16
CA ALA A 125 12.39 48.40 1.53
C ALA A 125 13.20 48.74 0.25
N ALA A 126 12.66 48.50 -0.96
CA ALA A 126 11.75 49.35 -1.74
C ALA A 126 12.47 50.47 -2.55
N GLY A 127 12.27 50.46 -3.88
CA GLY A 127 12.29 51.66 -4.71
C GLY A 127 13.36 51.75 -5.81
N ASN A 128 13.05 51.26 -7.01
CA ASN A 128 13.57 51.86 -8.26
C ASN A 128 12.56 52.94 -8.71
N PRO A 129 13.05 54.08 -9.21
CA PRO A 129 12.83 54.31 -10.64
C PRO A 129 13.97 55.05 -11.37
N CYS A 130 14.16 54.65 -12.63
CA CYS A 130 14.39 55.47 -13.82
C CYS A 130 14.87 56.94 -13.63
N GLY A 131 16.04 57.28 -14.19
CA GLY A 131 16.51 58.67 -14.34
C GLY A 131 17.72 58.82 -15.27
N THR A 132 17.59 59.70 -16.26
CA THR A 132 18.43 59.93 -17.43
C THR A 132 19.65 60.86 -17.18
N ARG A 133 20.73 60.68 -17.96
CA ARG A 133 21.86 61.58 -18.32
C ARG A 133 22.57 62.38 -17.20
N LEU A 134 23.89 62.24 -17.16
CA LEU A 134 24.85 63.19 -17.75
C LEU A 134 26.06 62.42 -18.30
#